data_AF-R7Q691-F1
#
_entry.id   AF-R7Q691-F1
#
_cell.length_a   1.000
_cell.length_b   1.000
_cell.length_c   1.000
_cell.angle_alpha   90.00
_cell.angle_beta   90.00
_cell.angle_gamma   90.00
#
_symmetry.space_group_name_H-M   'P 1'
#
loop_
_entity.id
_entity.type
_entity.pdbx_description
1 polymer ?
#
loop_
_entity_poly.entity_id
_entity_poly.type
_entity_poly.pdbx_seq_one_letter_code
_entity_poly.pdbx_strand_id
1 'polypeptide(L)'
;MASEVSSILPSYLTPAIPYHTFNRMQVACIEAWDSDCNMLVSAPTGSGKTLCFELALLRYLHLALTSSEKKYLPASGLPRKVVFIAPTKAICMEKGHDWKRRYAFLGLRVEIMTGDVYAAGSNSILLNADLILTTAEKWNSLTRNTCSQAVPGVLSNIALLFVDEVHHIGNSRGGTLESVITRMFGTSDQLKQNISSAQVQSLRVIALSATVKNVGEVGRWLRVDPEHILQFDQSYRPIQQLMNPQLSDLQTASVEDSEQKGGNIGCTIGLVCLGVVGVVLAIFVVNDSSTRGRKCSSCYRTCRR
;
A
#
# COMPACT_ATOMS: atom_id res chain seq x y z
N MET A 1 -5.30 3.65 -25.15
CA MET A 1 -3.93 3.40 -25.64
C MET A 1 -3.03 3.27 -24.42
N ALA A 2 -2.08 2.34 -24.42
CA ALA A 2 -1.09 2.25 -23.35
C ALA A 2 -0.11 3.42 -23.48
N SER A 3 0.10 4.18 -22.41
CA SER A 3 1.08 5.27 -22.39
C SER A 3 2.42 4.75 -21.88
N GLU A 4 3.51 5.09 -22.57
CA GLU A 4 4.86 4.73 -22.14
C GLU A 4 5.31 5.60 -20.96
N VAL A 5 6.02 5.02 -20.00
CA VAL A 5 6.51 5.74 -18.82
C VAL A 5 7.48 6.86 -19.20
N SER A 6 8.34 6.63 -20.19
CA SER A 6 9.29 7.58 -20.76
C SER A 6 8.64 8.82 -21.38
N SER A 7 7.36 8.72 -21.78
CA SER A 7 6.62 9.85 -22.34
C SER A 7 6.08 10.81 -21.28
N ILE A 8 5.97 10.34 -20.02
CA ILE A 8 5.38 11.10 -18.91
C ILE A 8 6.47 11.59 -17.96
N LEU A 9 7.40 10.72 -17.58
CA LEU A 9 8.43 11.02 -16.60
C LEU A 9 9.74 11.44 -17.27
N PRO A 10 10.47 12.41 -16.70
CA PRO A 10 11.84 12.68 -17.09
C PRO A 10 12.71 11.40 -17.06
N SER A 11 13.67 11.31 -17.97
CA SER A 11 14.52 10.12 -18.16
C SER A 11 15.24 9.68 -16.88
N TYR A 12 15.63 10.62 -16.03
CA TYR A 12 16.31 10.33 -14.77
C TYR A 12 15.38 9.76 -13.67
N LEU A 13 14.06 9.93 -13.79
CA LEU A 13 13.06 9.37 -12.87
C LEU A 13 12.42 8.08 -13.41
N THR A 14 12.55 7.81 -14.71
CA THR A 14 12.02 6.58 -15.33
C THR A 14 12.46 5.29 -14.59
N PRO A 15 13.71 5.13 -14.12
CA PRO A 15 14.14 3.94 -13.36
C PRO A 15 13.38 3.70 -12.05
N ALA A 16 12.66 4.71 -11.55
CA ALA A 16 11.88 4.61 -10.32
C ALA A 16 10.59 3.79 -10.51
N ILE A 17 10.14 3.59 -11.75
CA ILE A 17 8.96 2.78 -12.11
C ILE A 17 9.43 1.45 -12.72
N PRO A 18 9.00 0.29 -12.20
CA PRO A 18 9.56 -1.01 -12.58
C PRO A 18 9.01 -1.60 -13.90
N TYR A 19 8.25 -0.83 -14.67
CA TYR A 19 7.61 -1.27 -15.92
C TYR A 19 7.63 -0.14 -16.95
N HIS A 20 7.43 -0.48 -18.23
CA HIS A 20 7.58 0.46 -19.35
C HIS A 20 6.29 1.11 -19.83
N THR A 21 5.13 0.52 -19.53
CA THR A 21 3.83 0.99 -20.01
C THR A 21 2.79 0.98 -18.89
N PHE A 22 1.92 1.99 -18.87
CA PHE A 22 0.80 2.07 -17.95
C PHE A 22 -0.43 1.30 -18.43
N ASN A 23 -1.12 0.64 -17.50
CA ASN A 23 -2.44 0.06 -17.78
C ASN A 23 -3.53 1.16 -17.86
N ARG A 24 -4.75 0.81 -18.28
CA ARG A 24 -5.84 1.77 -18.49
C ARG A 24 -6.19 2.61 -17.25
N MET A 25 -6.16 2.03 -16.05
CA MET A 25 -6.44 2.74 -14.80
C MET A 25 -5.25 3.65 -14.43
N GLN A 26 -4.03 3.15 -14.60
CA GLN A 26 -2.79 3.87 -14.34
C GLN A 26 -2.59 5.09 -15.25
N VAL A 27 -3.07 5.05 -16.50
CA VAL A 27 -3.07 6.22 -17.39
C VAL A 27 -3.90 7.36 -16.80
N ALA A 28 -5.03 7.05 -16.17
CA ALA A 28 -5.84 8.08 -15.49
C ALA A 28 -5.16 8.60 -14.20
N CYS A 29 -4.31 7.79 -13.54
CA CYS A 29 -3.47 8.26 -12.42
C CYS A 29 -2.39 9.27 -12.83
N ILE A 30 -2.13 9.51 -14.14
CA ILE A 30 -1.10 10.46 -14.61
C ILE A 30 -1.37 11.88 -14.07
N GLU A 31 -2.62 12.23 -13.82
CA GLU A 31 -2.99 13.49 -13.17
C GLU A 31 -2.27 13.74 -11.83
N ALA A 32 -1.89 12.68 -11.11
CA ALA A 32 -1.07 12.79 -9.89
C ALA A 32 0.30 13.41 -10.14
N TRP A 33 0.85 13.23 -11.34
CA TRP A 33 2.08 13.85 -11.80
C TRP A 33 1.87 15.28 -12.33
N ASP A 34 0.73 15.59 -12.92
CA ASP A 34 0.49 16.89 -13.58
C ASP A 34 -0.02 17.98 -12.63
N SER A 35 -0.75 17.59 -11.58
CA SER A 35 -1.37 18.51 -10.61
C SER A 35 -0.77 18.41 -9.21
N ASP A 36 -0.96 19.45 -8.39
CA ASP A 36 -0.69 19.46 -6.95
C ASP A 36 -1.96 19.42 -6.09
N CYS A 37 -3.11 19.19 -6.71
CA CYS A 37 -4.37 19.05 -6.01
C CYS A 37 -4.44 17.74 -5.21
N ASN A 38 -5.35 17.73 -4.23
CA ASN A 38 -5.75 16.51 -3.55
C ASN A 38 -6.46 15.60 -4.54
N MET A 39 -6.33 14.28 -4.36
CA MET A 39 -6.88 13.30 -5.30
C MET A 39 -7.41 12.09 -4.55
N LEU A 40 -8.56 11.56 -5.01
CA LEU A 40 -9.17 10.34 -4.48
C LEU A 40 -9.38 9.35 -5.61
N VAL A 41 -8.80 8.15 -5.49
CA VAL A 41 -8.94 7.09 -6.49
C VAL A 41 -9.64 5.88 -5.90
N SER A 42 -10.85 5.59 -6.37
CA SER A 42 -11.61 4.40 -6.04
C SER A 42 -11.52 3.41 -7.20
N ALA A 43 -10.80 2.31 -7.02
CA ALA A 43 -10.67 1.26 -8.03
C ALA A 43 -10.56 -0.13 -7.40
N PRO A 44 -10.87 -1.22 -8.14
CA PRO A 44 -10.73 -2.58 -7.63
C PRO A 44 -9.30 -2.91 -7.15
N THR A 45 -9.18 -3.81 -6.18
CA THR A 45 -7.89 -4.31 -5.70
C THR A 45 -7.17 -5.09 -6.82
N GLY A 46 -5.89 -4.83 -6.98
CA GLY A 46 -5.07 -5.39 -8.06
C GLY A 46 -5.00 -4.52 -9.33
N SER A 47 -5.71 -3.39 -9.39
CA SER A 47 -5.69 -2.50 -10.57
C SER A 47 -4.40 -1.68 -10.72
N GLY A 48 -3.52 -1.68 -9.71
CA GLY A 48 -2.27 -0.92 -9.71
C GLY A 48 -2.38 0.50 -9.14
N LYS A 49 -3.39 0.76 -8.27
CA LYS A 49 -3.66 2.09 -7.68
C LYS A 49 -2.44 2.73 -7.02
N THR A 50 -1.52 1.92 -6.47
CA THR A 50 -0.29 2.39 -5.80
C THR A 50 0.53 3.33 -6.69
N LEU A 51 0.47 3.21 -8.03
CA LEU A 51 1.15 4.13 -8.93
C LEU A 51 0.76 5.60 -8.69
N CYS A 52 -0.49 5.88 -8.34
CA CYS A 52 -0.93 7.24 -8.03
C CYS A 52 -0.09 7.87 -6.89
N PHE A 53 0.32 7.10 -5.87
CA PHE A 53 1.24 7.57 -4.83
C PHE A 53 2.65 7.81 -5.38
N GLU A 54 3.12 6.88 -6.22
CA GLU A 54 4.46 6.94 -6.79
C GLU A 54 4.61 8.16 -7.70
N LEU A 55 3.64 8.45 -8.54
CA LEU A 55 3.63 9.64 -9.41
C LEU A 55 3.61 10.93 -8.59
N ALA A 56 2.77 11.03 -7.55
CA ALA A 56 2.75 12.20 -6.67
C ALA A 56 4.08 12.39 -5.93
N LEU A 57 4.69 11.30 -5.45
CA LEU A 57 6.01 11.35 -4.79
C LEU A 57 7.10 11.78 -5.77
N LEU A 58 7.11 11.20 -6.98
CA LEU A 58 8.08 11.54 -8.01
C LEU A 58 7.95 12.99 -8.46
N ARG A 59 6.72 13.53 -8.58
CA ARG A 59 6.49 14.95 -8.88
C ARG A 59 7.09 15.83 -7.79
N TYR A 60 6.82 15.50 -6.53
CA TYR A 60 7.35 16.25 -5.40
C TYR A 60 8.89 16.22 -5.37
N LEU A 61 9.48 15.05 -5.64
CA LEU A 61 10.93 14.91 -5.80
C LEU A 61 11.46 15.72 -6.98
N HIS A 62 10.79 15.67 -8.13
CA HIS A 62 11.16 16.42 -9.32
C HIS A 62 11.25 17.91 -9.01
N LEU A 63 10.20 18.48 -8.43
CA LEU A 63 10.16 19.90 -8.06
C LEU A 63 11.25 20.27 -7.04
N ALA A 64 11.51 19.42 -6.04
CA ALA A 64 12.54 19.67 -5.04
C ALA A 64 13.96 19.66 -5.65
N LEU A 65 14.21 18.75 -6.59
CA LEU A 65 15.50 18.58 -7.27
C LEU A 65 15.75 19.68 -8.29
N THR A 66 14.76 20.03 -9.11
CA THR A 66 14.89 21.08 -10.14
C THR A 66 15.01 22.47 -9.53
N SER A 67 14.23 22.77 -8.48
CA SER A 67 14.34 24.05 -7.76
C SER A 67 15.71 24.27 -7.12
N SER A 68 16.46 23.19 -6.87
CA SER A 68 17.80 23.23 -6.29
C SER A 68 18.92 22.99 -7.30
N GLU A 69 18.61 22.80 -8.58
CA GLU A 69 19.56 22.37 -9.64
C GLU A 69 20.38 21.12 -9.27
N LYS A 70 19.77 20.19 -8.52
CA LYS A 70 20.44 19.00 -7.98
C LYS A 70 20.00 17.72 -8.69
N LYS A 71 20.94 16.79 -8.84
CA LYS A 71 20.66 15.44 -9.38
C LYS A 71 20.13 14.46 -8.32
N TYR A 72 20.44 14.70 -7.04
CA TYR A 72 20.05 13.87 -5.91
C TYR A 72 19.75 14.76 -4.68
N LEU A 73 18.99 14.22 -3.73
CA LEU A 73 18.64 14.95 -2.51
C LEU A 73 19.89 15.27 -1.68
N PRO A 74 19.97 16.49 -1.11
CA PRO A 74 21.05 16.85 -0.20
C PRO A 74 20.99 16.00 1.09
N ALA A 75 22.05 16.05 1.90
CA ALA A 75 22.08 15.36 3.21
C ALA A 75 20.96 15.82 4.16
N SER A 76 20.45 17.04 3.99
CA SER A 76 19.27 17.54 4.70
C SER A 76 17.96 16.85 4.29
N GLY A 77 17.92 16.23 3.11
CA GLY A 77 16.78 15.54 2.51
C GLY A 77 15.73 16.48 1.90
N LEU A 78 14.47 16.07 1.94
CA LEU A 78 13.34 16.85 1.42
C LEU A 78 13.05 18.07 2.30
N PRO A 79 12.55 19.18 1.71
CA PRO A 79 12.21 20.39 2.48
C PRO A 79 11.08 20.12 3.49
N ARG A 80 10.06 19.37 3.07
CA ARG A 80 8.97 18.87 3.90
C ARG A 80 8.79 17.37 3.69
N LYS A 81 8.29 16.68 4.71
CA LYS A 81 8.17 15.22 4.77
C LYS A 81 6.94 14.71 4.03
N VAL A 82 6.99 13.43 3.69
CA VAL A 82 5.89 12.65 3.12
C VAL A 82 5.49 11.56 4.11
N VAL A 83 4.18 11.37 4.32
CA VAL A 83 3.65 10.33 5.21
C VAL A 83 2.74 9.40 4.43
N PHE A 84 2.98 8.10 4.55
CA PHE A 84 2.15 7.05 4.00
C PHE A 84 1.48 6.27 5.13
N ILE A 85 0.15 6.24 5.11
CA ILE A 85 -0.69 5.52 6.05
C ILE A 85 -1.31 4.33 5.34
N ALA A 86 -0.99 3.12 5.81
CA ALA A 86 -1.61 1.88 5.34
C ALA A 86 -2.45 1.22 6.44
N PRO A 87 -3.41 0.34 6.09
CA PRO A 87 -4.26 -0.31 7.08
C PRO A 87 -3.55 -1.40 7.89
N THR A 88 -2.45 -1.97 7.36
CA THR A 88 -1.72 -3.04 8.04
C THR A 88 -0.23 -2.83 8.04
N LYS A 89 0.44 -3.36 9.07
CA LYS A 89 1.90 -3.31 9.21
C LYS A 89 2.61 -4.02 8.03
N ALA A 90 2.01 -5.09 7.51
CA ALA A 90 2.54 -5.87 6.40
C ALA A 90 2.66 -5.05 5.11
N ILE A 91 1.62 -4.28 4.77
CA ILE A 91 1.64 -3.40 3.58
C ILE A 91 2.72 -2.32 3.72
N CYS A 92 2.85 -1.72 4.90
CA CYS A 92 3.91 -0.75 5.18
C CYS A 92 5.31 -1.36 5.04
N MET A 93 5.52 -2.60 5.49
CA MET A 93 6.81 -3.29 5.34
C MET A 93 7.11 -3.57 3.87
N GLU A 94 6.14 -4.14 3.13
CA GLU A 94 6.26 -4.43 1.70
C GLU A 94 6.63 -3.17 0.91
N LYS A 95 5.82 -2.11 1.02
CA LYS A 95 6.04 -0.86 0.30
C LYS A 95 7.28 -0.13 0.78
N GLY A 96 7.57 -0.17 2.07
CA GLY A 96 8.73 0.52 2.63
C GLY A 96 10.03 -0.08 2.14
N HIS A 97 10.14 -1.41 2.11
CA HIS A 97 11.33 -2.07 1.55
C HIS A 97 11.46 -1.85 0.04
N ASP A 98 10.36 -1.88 -0.69
CA ASP A 98 10.37 -1.60 -2.13
C ASP A 98 10.79 -0.15 -2.44
N TRP A 99 10.13 0.83 -1.84
CA TRP A 99 10.42 2.25 -2.04
C TRP A 99 11.81 2.65 -1.54
N LYS A 100 12.29 2.05 -0.44
CA LYS A 100 13.66 2.24 0.04
C LYS A 100 14.69 1.79 -1.01
N ARG A 101 14.44 0.66 -1.68
CA ARG A 101 15.30 0.16 -2.76
C ARG A 101 15.18 1.02 -4.02
N ARG A 102 13.95 1.29 -4.48
CA ARG A 102 13.68 1.99 -5.74
C ARG A 102 14.13 3.43 -5.73
N TYR A 103 13.99 4.14 -4.61
CA TYR A 103 14.30 5.58 -4.55
C TYR A 103 15.67 5.90 -3.92
N ALA A 104 16.47 4.88 -3.59
CA ALA A 104 17.81 5.06 -3.04
C ALA A 104 18.72 5.91 -3.94
N PHE A 105 18.60 5.76 -5.27
CA PHE A 105 19.42 6.51 -6.23
C PHE A 105 19.13 8.02 -6.23
N LEU A 106 17.98 8.44 -5.69
CA LEU A 106 17.61 9.85 -5.51
C LEU A 106 18.04 10.40 -4.14
N GLY A 107 18.61 9.55 -3.26
CA GLY A 107 18.96 9.93 -1.89
C GLY A 107 17.76 10.01 -0.93
N LEU A 108 16.60 9.46 -1.30
CA LEU A 108 15.39 9.51 -0.47
C LEU A 108 15.51 8.62 0.77
N ARG A 109 15.34 9.22 1.96
CA ARG A 109 15.39 8.48 3.23
C ARG A 109 14.02 7.94 3.58
N VAL A 110 13.82 6.64 3.35
CA VAL A 110 12.56 5.92 3.59
C VAL A 110 12.62 5.14 4.90
N GLU A 111 11.69 5.40 5.81
CA GLU A 111 11.62 4.76 7.13
C GLU A 111 10.24 4.18 7.45
N ILE A 112 10.24 2.97 8.03
CA ILE A 112 9.02 2.22 8.38
C ILE A 112 8.78 2.33 9.88
N MET A 113 7.62 2.86 10.26
CA MET A 113 7.20 3.10 11.65
C MET A 113 5.91 2.33 11.95
N THR A 114 6.01 1.01 12.13
CA THR A 114 4.85 0.11 12.35
C THR A 114 4.90 -0.69 13.65
N GLY A 115 6.00 -0.63 14.41
CA GLY A 115 6.21 -1.40 15.64
C GLY A 115 5.94 -0.63 16.95
N ASP A 116 5.96 -1.37 18.06
CA ASP A 116 5.83 -0.86 19.44
C ASP A 116 7.13 -0.25 19.98
N VAL A 117 8.10 -0.10 19.09
CA VAL A 117 9.39 0.48 19.36
C VAL A 117 9.17 1.97 19.64
N TYR A 118 8.93 2.28 20.91
CA TYR A 118 9.39 3.51 21.56
C TYR A 118 10.89 3.35 21.86
N ALA A 119 11.69 2.79 20.94
CA ALA A 119 13.13 2.76 21.17
C ALA A 119 13.61 4.19 21.28
N ALA A 120 14.54 4.39 22.22
CA ALA A 120 15.45 5.51 22.21
C ALA A 120 15.96 5.68 20.76
N GLY A 121 15.54 6.76 20.08
CA GLY A 121 15.80 6.99 18.66
C GLY A 121 14.58 7.08 17.74
N SER A 122 13.36 6.79 18.21
CA SER A 122 12.15 6.96 17.37
C SER A 122 11.96 8.41 16.89
N ASN A 123 12.33 9.38 17.73
CA ASN A 123 12.34 10.80 17.38
C ASN A 123 13.43 11.13 16.35
N SER A 124 14.63 10.55 16.46
CA SER A 124 15.71 10.82 15.51
C SER A 124 15.42 10.20 14.15
N ILE A 125 14.84 9.00 14.10
CA ILE A 125 14.34 8.38 12.87
C ILE A 125 13.28 9.28 12.22
N LEU A 126 12.30 9.74 13.00
CA LEU A 126 11.24 10.63 12.50
C LEU A 126 11.79 11.94 11.91
N LEU A 127 12.78 12.55 12.59
CA LEU A 127 13.43 13.77 12.13
C LEU A 127 14.29 13.57 10.87
N ASN A 128 14.95 12.42 10.75
CA ASN A 128 15.83 12.12 9.61
C ASN A 128 15.11 11.49 8.41
N ALA A 129 13.86 11.03 8.55
CA ALA A 129 13.11 10.44 7.45
C ALA A 129 12.55 11.49 6.48
N ASP A 130 12.61 11.23 5.18
CA ASP A 130 11.94 12.02 4.15
C ASP A 130 10.54 11.46 3.85
N LEU A 131 10.44 10.13 3.80
CA LEU A 131 9.21 9.37 3.60
C LEU A 131 8.99 8.40 4.76
N ILE A 132 7.87 8.55 5.46
CA ILE A 132 7.51 7.75 6.63
C ILE A 132 6.34 6.84 6.28
N LEU A 133 6.52 5.52 6.42
CA LEU A 133 5.44 4.54 6.25
C LEU A 133 4.95 4.07 7.62
N THR A 134 3.66 4.21 7.90
CA THR A 134 3.10 3.94 9.22
C THR A 134 1.65 3.45 9.15
N THR A 135 1.11 2.97 10.27
CA THR A 135 -0.33 2.68 10.38
C THR A 135 -1.05 3.84 11.05
N ALA A 136 -2.36 3.92 10.87
CA ALA A 136 -3.18 4.96 11.49
C ALA A 136 -3.04 4.97 13.02
N GLU A 137 -3.01 3.80 13.65
CA GLU A 137 -2.87 3.65 15.10
C GLU A 137 -1.51 4.15 15.59
N LYS A 138 -0.43 3.78 14.90
CA LYS A 138 0.92 4.20 15.29
C LYS A 138 1.08 5.70 15.10
N TRP A 139 0.61 6.25 13.99
CA TRP A 139 0.64 7.70 13.77
C TRP A 139 -0.22 8.45 14.78
N ASN A 140 -1.41 7.94 15.12
CA ASN A 140 -2.27 8.54 16.13
C ASN A 140 -1.59 8.55 17.51
N SER A 141 -0.92 7.47 17.88
CA SER A 141 -0.15 7.39 19.12
C SER A 141 1.02 8.38 19.14
N LEU A 142 1.80 8.46 18.05
CA LEU A 142 2.92 9.39 17.93
C LEU A 142 2.46 10.84 18.05
N THR A 143 1.38 11.20 17.37
CA THR A 143 0.88 12.58 17.30
C THR A 143 0.13 13.03 18.55
N ARG A 144 -0.32 12.10 19.39
CA ARG A 144 -0.93 12.40 20.71
C ARG A 144 0.10 12.51 21.83
N ASN A 145 1.25 11.84 21.70
CA ASN A 145 2.30 11.86 22.72
C ASN A 145 3.14 13.15 22.62
N THR A 146 2.65 14.22 23.23
CA THR A 146 3.22 15.58 23.22
C THR A 146 4.48 15.75 24.08
N CYS A 147 4.93 14.73 24.80
CA CYS A 147 6.17 14.80 25.60
C CYS A 147 7.43 15.05 24.76
N SER A 148 7.37 14.87 23.43
CA SER A 148 8.48 15.14 22.52
C SER A 148 8.25 16.43 21.75
N GLN A 149 9.06 17.46 22.03
CA GLN A 149 9.06 18.76 21.32
C GLN A 149 9.27 18.62 19.80
N ALA A 150 9.78 17.47 19.33
CA ALA A 150 10.01 17.20 17.92
C ALA A 150 8.71 16.89 17.13
N VAL A 151 7.68 16.36 17.77
CA VAL A 151 6.46 15.89 17.08
C VAL A 151 5.62 17.03 16.50
N PRO A 152 5.38 18.16 17.21
CA PRO A 152 4.68 19.31 16.64
C PRO A 152 5.40 19.89 15.42
N GLY A 153 6.74 19.97 15.45
CA GLY A 153 7.55 20.44 14.33
C GLY A 153 7.55 19.50 13.12
N VAL A 154 7.41 18.20 13.34
CA VAL A 154 7.24 17.24 12.25
C VAL A 154 5.85 17.36 11.65
N LEU A 155 4.79 17.45 12.47
CA LEU A 155 3.41 17.61 12.00
C LEU A 155 3.22 18.86 11.14
N SER A 156 3.91 19.95 11.50
CA SER A 156 3.88 21.17 10.69
C SER A 156 4.69 21.09 9.40
N ASN A 157 5.58 20.11 9.29
CA ASN A 157 6.50 19.95 8.18
C ASN A 157 6.15 18.78 7.25
N ILE A 158 4.86 18.56 6.95
CA ILE A 158 4.40 17.51 6.04
C ILE A 158 3.79 18.14 4.81
N ALA A 159 4.33 17.87 3.62
CA ALA A 159 3.78 18.37 2.35
C ALA A 159 2.77 17.41 1.72
N LEU A 160 2.97 16.11 1.89
CA LEU A 160 2.22 15.08 1.17
C LEU A 160 1.78 13.97 2.12
N LEU A 161 0.50 13.64 2.09
CA LEU A 161 -0.12 12.56 2.85
C LEU A 161 -0.73 11.54 1.89
N PHE A 162 -0.27 10.30 1.99
CA PHE A 162 -0.81 9.15 1.28
C PHE A 162 -1.67 8.33 2.23
N VAL A 163 -2.91 8.07 1.82
CA VAL A 163 -3.87 7.27 2.60
C VAL A 163 -4.29 6.08 1.75
N ASP A 164 -3.82 4.89 2.12
CA ASP A 164 -4.21 3.66 1.45
C ASP A 164 -5.47 3.06 2.10
N GLU A 165 -6.29 2.42 1.27
CA GLU A 165 -7.53 1.73 1.67
C GLU A 165 -8.48 2.61 2.53
N VAL A 166 -8.74 3.85 2.09
CA VAL A 166 -9.54 4.84 2.83
C VAL A 166 -10.99 4.40 3.13
N HIS A 167 -11.52 3.40 2.42
CA HIS A 167 -12.81 2.79 2.73
C HIS A 167 -12.88 2.16 4.13
N HIS A 168 -11.74 1.91 4.79
CA HIS A 168 -11.73 1.45 6.17
C HIS A 168 -12.31 2.45 7.19
N ILE A 169 -12.59 3.69 6.79
CA ILE A 169 -13.28 4.68 7.65
C ILE A 169 -14.64 4.17 8.15
N GLY A 170 -15.36 3.38 7.33
CA GLY A 170 -16.65 2.80 7.74
C GLY A 170 -16.55 1.62 8.72
N ASN A 171 -15.34 1.15 9.04
CA ASN A 171 -15.14 -0.03 9.88
C ASN A 171 -14.83 0.36 11.33
N SER A 172 -14.76 -0.63 12.23
CA SER A 172 -14.44 -0.42 13.67
C SER A 172 -13.09 0.27 13.93
N ARG A 173 -12.15 0.22 12.98
CA ARG A 173 -10.84 0.91 13.05
C ARG A 173 -10.83 2.28 12.37
N GLY A 174 -11.92 2.64 11.69
CA GLY A 174 -12.03 3.84 10.86
C GLY A 174 -11.91 5.15 11.63
N GLY A 175 -12.46 5.23 12.84
CA GLY A 175 -12.41 6.45 13.66
C GLY A 175 -10.98 6.89 14.01
N THR A 176 -10.02 5.97 14.07
CA THR A 176 -8.60 6.32 14.27
C THR A 176 -8.01 6.98 13.02
N LEU A 177 -8.29 6.43 11.84
CA LEU A 177 -7.85 6.99 10.57
C LEU A 177 -8.47 8.38 10.34
N GLU A 178 -9.77 8.51 10.59
CA GLU A 178 -10.49 9.78 10.50
C GLU A 178 -9.90 10.84 11.44
N SER A 179 -9.67 10.48 12.70
CA SER A 179 -9.05 11.37 13.69
C SER A 179 -7.65 11.84 13.28
N VAL A 180 -6.87 10.96 12.66
CA VAL A 180 -5.52 11.28 12.18
C VAL A 180 -5.58 12.26 11.02
N ILE A 181 -6.38 11.98 9.99
CA ILE A 181 -6.48 12.82 8.80
C ILE A 181 -7.04 14.20 9.16
N THR A 182 -8.06 14.24 10.02
CA THR A 182 -8.64 15.50 10.52
C THR A 182 -7.62 16.34 11.27
N ARG A 183 -6.78 15.72 12.11
CA ARG A 183 -5.69 16.41 12.81
C ARG A 183 -4.65 16.98 11.85
N MET A 184 -4.28 16.22 10.81
CA MET A 184 -3.30 16.65 9.81
C MET A 184 -3.80 17.88 9.03
N PHE A 185 -5.08 17.89 8.63
CA PHE A 185 -5.70 19.07 8.03
C PHE A 185 -5.73 20.25 9.00
N GLY A 186 -6.16 20.04 10.24
CA GLY A 186 -6.22 21.10 11.25
C GLY A 186 -4.86 21.75 11.51
N THR A 187 -3.80 20.95 11.64
CA THR A 187 -2.43 21.47 11.79
C THR A 187 -1.98 22.23 10.54
N SER A 188 -2.27 21.71 9.33
CA SER A 188 -1.96 22.41 8.09
C SER A 188 -2.67 23.76 7.98
N ASP A 189 -3.93 23.85 8.43
CA ASP A 189 -4.72 25.08 8.37
C ASP A 189 -4.21 26.12 9.38
N GLN A 190 -3.86 25.69 10.60
CA GLN A 190 -3.26 26.57 11.61
C GLN A 190 -1.95 27.20 11.12
N LEU A 191 -1.12 26.45 10.40
CA LEU A 191 0.15 26.97 9.89
C LEU A 191 -0.06 28.02 8.79
N LYS A 192 -1.04 27.81 7.91
CA LYS A 192 -1.41 28.80 6.90
C LYS A 192 -1.91 30.09 7.53
N GLN A 193 -2.64 30.00 8.65
CA GLN A 193 -3.13 31.19 9.36
C GLN A 193 -2.01 31.96 10.08
N ASN A 194 -1.04 31.24 10.65
CA ASN A 194 0.07 31.84 11.41
C ASN A 194 1.18 32.42 10.53
N ILE A 195 1.31 31.95 9.29
CA ILE A 195 2.34 32.38 8.34
C ILE A 195 1.63 33.04 7.15
N SER A 196 1.50 34.37 7.18
CA SER A 196 0.84 35.21 6.16
C SER A 196 1.56 35.25 4.80
N SER A 197 2.46 34.31 4.53
CA SER A 197 3.18 34.22 3.27
C SER A 197 2.37 33.37 2.29
N ALA A 198 2.09 33.93 1.11
CA ALA A 198 1.41 33.22 0.00
C ALA A 198 2.11 31.93 -0.47
N GLN A 199 3.31 31.62 0.06
CA GLN A 199 4.12 30.44 -0.25
C GLN A 199 3.88 29.22 0.64
N VAL A 200 3.01 29.28 1.66
CA VAL A 200 2.72 28.09 2.48
C VAL A 200 1.88 27.10 1.67
N GLN A 201 2.57 26.14 1.04
CA GLN A 201 1.91 25.05 0.31
C GLN A 201 0.99 24.27 1.25
N SER A 202 -0.25 24.05 0.80
CA SER A 202 -1.22 23.20 1.48
C SER A 202 -0.73 21.77 1.57
N LEU A 203 -1.12 21.06 2.63
CA LEU A 203 -1.01 19.61 2.67
C LEU A 203 -1.72 19.01 1.45
N ARG A 204 -0.99 18.33 0.58
CA ARG A 204 -1.53 17.56 -0.53
C ARG A 204 -1.88 16.16 -0.03
N VAL A 205 -3.08 15.69 -0.33
CA VAL A 205 -3.57 14.37 0.07
C VAL A 205 -3.89 13.53 -1.16
N ILE A 206 -3.26 12.37 -1.26
CA ILE A 206 -3.64 11.33 -2.23
C ILE A 206 -4.26 10.20 -1.43
N ALA A 207 -5.49 9.83 -1.76
CA ALA A 207 -6.20 8.75 -1.11
C ALA A 207 -6.58 7.67 -2.11
N LEU A 208 -6.32 6.41 -1.75
CA LEU A 208 -6.71 5.26 -2.54
C LEU A 208 -7.78 4.47 -1.81
N SER A 209 -8.71 3.93 -2.56
CA SER A 209 -9.79 3.11 -2.05
C SER A 209 -10.08 1.94 -2.95
N ALA A 210 -10.60 0.86 -2.37
CA ALA A 210 -11.43 -0.09 -3.11
C ALA A 210 -12.69 0.62 -3.65
N THR A 211 -13.53 -0.11 -4.37
CA THR A 211 -14.81 0.42 -4.89
C THR A 211 -15.73 0.80 -3.74
N VAL A 212 -16.05 2.10 -3.59
CA VAL A 212 -16.89 2.65 -2.51
C VAL A 212 -18.12 3.33 -3.09
N LYS A 213 -19.29 3.17 -2.44
CA LYS A 213 -20.55 3.78 -2.89
C LYS A 213 -20.62 5.29 -2.63
N ASN A 214 -20.09 5.76 -1.50
CA ASN A 214 -20.12 7.18 -1.09
C ASN A 214 -18.80 7.93 -1.38
N VAL A 215 -18.19 7.68 -2.56
CA VAL A 215 -16.89 8.29 -2.93
C VAL A 215 -16.93 9.82 -2.90
N GLY A 216 -18.05 10.45 -3.26
CA GLY A 216 -18.19 11.90 -3.24
C GLY A 216 -18.18 12.52 -1.84
N GLU A 217 -18.72 11.83 -0.83
CA GLU A 217 -18.67 12.28 0.56
C GLU A 217 -17.26 12.18 1.13
N VAL A 218 -16.58 11.05 0.86
CA VAL A 218 -15.19 10.84 1.24
C VAL A 218 -14.29 11.87 0.56
N GLY A 219 -14.50 12.13 -0.74
CA GLY A 219 -13.76 13.15 -1.49
C GLY A 219 -13.93 14.54 -0.90
N ARG A 220 -15.18 14.94 -0.58
CA ARG A 220 -15.46 16.23 0.06
C ARG A 220 -14.78 16.36 1.42
N TRP A 221 -14.83 15.32 2.25
CA TRP A 221 -14.16 15.31 3.55
C TRP A 221 -12.63 15.42 3.42
N LEU A 222 -12.05 14.75 2.41
CA LEU A 222 -10.63 14.85 2.05
C LEU A 222 -10.26 16.13 1.30
N ARG A 223 -11.21 17.06 1.09
CA ARG A 223 -11.01 18.30 0.33
C ARG A 223 -10.45 18.04 -1.07
N VAL A 224 -10.99 17.02 -1.73
CA VAL A 224 -10.70 16.68 -3.13
C VAL A 224 -11.74 17.37 -4.00
N ASP A 225 -11.28 18.16 -4.98
CA ASP A 225 -12.18 18.75 -5.96
C ASP A 225 -12.80 17.65 -6.83
N PRO A 226 -14.08 17.77 -7.24
CA PRO A 226 -14.79 16.70 -7.95
C PRO A 226 -14.08 16.20 -9.21
N GLU A 227 -13.30 17.06 -9.87
CA GLU A 227 -12.49 16.71 -11.06
C GLU A 227 -11.35 15.73 -10.75
N HIS A 228 -10.83 15.74 -9.52
CA HIS A 228 -9.75 14.88 -9.04
C HIS A 228 -10.26 13.63 -8.28
N ILE A 229 -11.56 13.34 -8.39
CA ILE A 229 -12.16 12.09 -7.89
C ILE A 229 -12.26 11.10 -9.04
N LEU A 230 -11.37 10.11 -9.05
CA LEU A 230 -11.33 9.07 -10.08
C LEU A 230 -12.01 7.80 -9.58
N GLN A 231 -13.09 7.39 -10.26
CA GLN A 231 -13.85 6.19 -9.92
C GLN A 231 -13.79 5.17 -11.06
N PHE A 232 -13.39 3.95 -10.73
CA PHE A 232 -13.26 2.83 -11.66
C PHE A 232 -14.08 1.65 -11.18
N ASP A 233 -14.77 0.99 -12.11
CA ASP A 233 -15.55 -0.21 -11.85
C ASP A 233 -14.70 -1.48 -11.98
N GLN A 234 -15.33 -2.65 -11.84
CA GLN A 234 -14.67 -3.96 -11.94
C GLN A 234 -14.05 -4.24 -13.32
N SER A 235 -14.44 -3.52 -14.37
CA SER A 235 -13.90 -3.72 -15.72
C SER A 235 -12.43 -3.31 -15.84
N TYR A 236 -11.92 -2.51 -14.89
CA TYR A 236 -10.54 -2.05 -14.85
C TYR A 236 -9.58 -3.02 -14.15
N ARG A 237 -10.06 -4.18 -13.70
CA ARG A 237 -9.19 -5.22 -13.14
C ARG A 237 -8.38 -5.88 -14.27
N PRO A 238 -7.03 -5.87 -14.23
CA PRO A 238 -6.18 -6.37 -15.33
C PRO A 238 -6.43 -7.84 -15.67
N ILE A 239 -6.85 -8.64 -14.69
CA ILE A 239 -7.29 -10.02 -14.86
C ILE A 239 -8.69 -10.11 -14.29
N GLN A 240 -9.69 -10.30 -15.15
CA GLN A 240 -11.03 -10.65 -14.69
C GLN A 240 -10.93 -12.04 -14.03
N GLN A 241 -11.17 -12.12 -12.72
CA GLN A 241 -11.48 -13.42 -12.15
C GLN A 241 -12.78 -13.85 -12.83
N LEU A 242 -12.70 -14.86 -13.69
CA LEU A 242 -13.87 -15.61 -14.11
C LEU A 242 -14.45 -16.23 -12.83
N MET A 243 -15.29 -15.48 -12.13
CA MET A 243 -16.30 -16.09 -11.26
C MET A 243 -17.18 -16.85 -12.23
N ASN A 244 -16.86 -18.12 -12.46
CA ASN A 244 -17.75 -19.01 -13.15
C ASN A 244 -18.90 -19.30 -12.19
N PRO A 245 -20.11 -18.77 -12.41
CA PRO A 245 -21.24 -19.03 -11.52
C PRO A 245 -21.65 -20.50 -11.52
N GLN A 246 -21.09 -21.34 -12.40
CA GLN A 246 -21.38 -22.77 -12.48
C GLN A 246 -20.49 -23.64 -11.56
N LEU A 247 -19.57 -23.06 -10.79
CA LEU A 247 -18.71 -23.79 -9.85
C LEU A 247 -19.25 -23.83 -8.41
N SER A 248 -20.35 -23.13 -8.11
CA SER A 248 -21.05 -23.27 -6.82
C SER A 248 -21.75 -24.61 -6.66
N ASP A 249 -22.06 -25.29 -7.76
CA ASP A 249 -22.90 -26.49 -7.76
C ASP A 249 -22.08 -27.79 -7.62
N LEU A 250 -20.75 -27.70 -7.54
CA LEU A 250 -19.84 -28.86 -7.45
C LEU A 250 -19.37 -29.17 -6.01
N GLN A 251 -19.92 -28.51 -4.99
CA GLN A 251 -19.56 -28.78 -3.57
C GLN A 251 -20.49 -29.75 -2.82
N THR A 252 -21.45 -30.39 -3.50
CA THR A 252 -22.26 -31.46 -2.89
C THR A 252 -22.11 -32.77 -3.65
N ALA A 253 -20.89 -33.31 -3.72
CA ALA A 253 -20.68 -34.73 -3.93
C ALA A 253 -20.28 -35.33 -2.58
N SER A 254 -21.25 -35.98 -1.94
CA SER A 254 -21.10 -36.74 -0.71
C SER A 254 -19.96 -37.75 -0.84
N VAL A 255 -19.05 -37.73 0.13
CA VAL A 255 -18.09 -38.81 0.37
C VAL A 255 -18.89 -40.01 0.84
N GLU A 256 -18.99 -41.05 0.02
CA GLU A 256 -19.46 -42.36 0.47
C GLU A 256 -18.31 -43.07 1.19
N ASP A 257 -18.48 -43.26 2.50
CA ASP A 257 -17.57 -44.06 3.32
C ASP A 257 -17.69 -45.54 2.93
N SER A 258 -16.65 -46.10 2.31
CA SER A 258 -16.50 -47.54 2.15
C SER A 258 -15.56 -48.08 3.24
N GLU A 259 -16.13 -48.60 4.33
CA GLU A 259 -15.41 -49.44 5.30
C GLU A 259 -15.07 -50.80 4.66
N GLN A 260 -13.80 -51.07 4.42
CA GLN A 260 -13.31 -52.45 4.26
C GLN A 260 -12.62 -52.92 5.54
N LYS A 261 -13.25 -53.91 6.18
CA LYS A 261 -12.68 -54.69 7.28
C LYS A 261 -11.51 -55.54 6.76
N GLY A 262 -10.30 -55.27 7.24
CA GLY A 262 -9.11 -56.10 7.03
C GLY A 262 -7.92 -55.54 7.81
N GLY A 263 -7.23 -56.37 8.58
CA GLY A 263 -6.35 -55.95 9.66
C GLY A 263 -5.06 -55.19 9.29
N ASN A 264 -4.73 -54.26 10.18
CA ASN A 264 -3.46 -53.56 10.46
C ASN A 264 -2.74 -52.75 9.35
N ILE A 265 -2.61 -51.45 9.66
CA ILE A 265 -1.96 -50.32 8.96
C ILE A 265 -2.88 -49.63 7.95
N GLY A 266 -3.76 -48.76 8.47
CA GLY A 266 -4.62 -47.89 7.66
C GLY A 266 -3.83 -46.72 7.09
N CYS A 267 -3.78 -46.61 5.76
CA CYS A 267 -3.28 -45.45 5.04
C CYS A 267 -4.44 -44.89 4.19
N THR A 268 -5.07 -43.81 4.64
CA THR A 268 -6.19 -43.19 3.91
C THR A 268 -5.61 -42.25 2.84
N ILE A 269 -5.80 -42.59 1.56
CA ILE A 269 -5.36 -41.76 0.44
C ILE A 269 -6.50 -40.79 0.10
N GLY A 270 -6.34 -39.52 0.46
CA GLY A 270 -7.23 -38.44 0.01
C GLY A 270 -6.63 -37.72 -1.18
N LEU A 271 -7.28 -37.77 -2.35
CA LEU A 271 -6.94 -36.94 -3.50
C LEU A 271 -7.68 -35.61 -3.39
N VAL A 272 -6.96 -34.51 -3.19
CA VAL A 272 -7.55 -33.16 -3.26
C VAL A 272 -7.13 -32.52 -4.58
N CYS A 273 -8.06 -32.46 -5.54
CA CYS A 273 -7.88 -31.68 -6.77
C CYS A 273 -8.15 -30.20 -6.49
N LEU A 274 -7.11 -29.40 -6.28
CA LEU A 274 -7.21 -27.94 -6.33
C LEU A 274 -7.08 -27.48 -7.78
N GLY A 275 -8.23 -27.24 -8.41
CA GLY A 275 -8.32 -26.76 -9.78
C GLY A 275 -7.85 -25.31 -9.93
N VAL A 276 -6.56 -25.11 -10.21
CA VAL A 276 -6.06 -23.90 -10.89
C VAL A 276 -4.96 -24.33 -11.86
N VAL A 277 -5.27 -24.26 -13.16
CA VAL A 277 -4.36 -24.31 -14.32
C VAL A 277 -3.24 -25.36 -14.25
N GLY A 278 -3.54 -26.57 -14.73
CA GLY A 278 -2.56 -27.44 -15.40
C GLY A 278 -1.39 -28.02 -14.60
N VAL A 279 -1.42 -28.01 -13.26
CA VAL A 279 -0.44 -28.73 -12.43
C VAL A 279 -1.18 -29.55 -11.38
N VAL A 280 -1.16 -30.88 -11.52
CA VAL A 280 -1.66 -31.79 -10.49
C VAL A 280 -0.58 -31.88 -9.40
N LEU A 281 -0.77 -31.15 -8.30
CA LEU A 281 0.06 -31.31 -7.11
C LEU A 281 -0.53 -32.42 -6.24
N ALA A 282 0.03 -33.62 -6.31
CA ALA A 282 -0.33 -34.70 -5.38
C ALA A 282 0.32 -34.43 -4.01
N ILE A 283 -0.49 -34.03 -3.02
CA ILE A 283 -0.04 -33.89 -1.63
C ILE A 283 -0.34 -35.21 -0.91
N PHE A 284 0.71 -35.91 -0.49
CA PHE A 284 0.58 -37.07 0.39
C PHE A 284 0.47 -36.61 1.84
N VAL A 285 -0.68 -36.82 2.48
CA VAL A 285 -0.84 -36.65 3.93
C VAL A 285 -0.79 -38.03 4.57
N VAL A 286 0.29 -38.33 5.28
CA VAL A 286 0.38 -39.52 6.15
C VAL A 286 0.00 -39.05 7.55
N ASN A 287 -1.13 -39.55 8.06
CA ASN A 287 -1.54 -39.29 9.44
C ASN A 287 -1.17 -40.52 10.28
N ASP A 288 0.02 -40.52 10.88
CA ASP A 288 0.41 -41.53 11.86
C ASP A 288 0.14 -40.97 13.26
N SER A 289 -0.87 -41.53 13.93
CA SER A 289 -1.23 -41.19 15.30
C SER A 289 -0.36 -41.88 16.36
N SER A 290 0.79 -42.47 15.99
CA SER A 290 1.56 -43.32 16.89
C SER A 290 3.06 -43.05 17.02
N THR A 291 3.61 -41.86 16.75
CA THR A 291 5.00 -41.55 17.20
C THR A 291 5.22 -40.10 17.63
N ARG A 292 5.26 -39.85 18.95
CA ARG A 292 5.94 -38.67 19.52
C ARG A 292 7.43 -38.79 19.25
N GLY A 293 7.97 -37.89 18.43
CA GLY A 293 9.39 -37.55 18.38
C GLY A 293 10.27 -38.50 17.57
N ARG A 294 10.40 -38.23 16.26
CA ARG A 294 11.64 -38.40 15.47
C ARG A 294 11.47 -37.68 14.12
N LYS A 295 12.51 -36.97 13.68
CA LYS A 295 12.56 -36.24 12.40
C LYS A 295 12.48 -37.22 11.23
N CYS A 296 11.46 -37.10 10.38
CA CYS A 296 11.41 -37.86 9.13
C CYS A 296 12.27 -37.15 8.08
N SER A 297 13.40 -37.74 7.74
CA SER A 297 14.32 -37.29 6.69
C SER A 297 14.27 -38.32 5.57
N SER A 298 13.45 -38.05 4.54
CA SER A 298 13.54 -38.60 3.17
C SER A 298 12.16 -38.58 2.53
N CYS A 299 11.87 -37.54 1.74
CA CYS A 299 10.97 -37.65 0.58
C CYS A 299 11.12 -36.41 -0.30
N TYR A 300 12.28 -36.28 -0.95
CA TYR A 300 12.41 -35.45 -2.16
C TYR A 300 12.64 -36.41 -3.33
N ARG A 301 11.59 -36.69 -4.09
CA ARG A 301 11.73 -37.15 -5.48
C ARG A 301 11.08 -36.13 -6.39
N THR A 302 11.94 -35.39 -7.07
CA THR A 302 11.63 -34.44 -8.13
C THR A 302 10.90 -35.15 -9.26
N CYS A 303 9.67 -34.73 -9.58
CA CYS A 303 9.02 -35.14 -10.82
C CYS A 303 9.72 -34.39 -11.96
N ARG A 304 10.51 -35.09 -12.78
CA ARG A 304 11.12 -34.56 -14.01
C ARG A 304 10.43 -35.21 -15.21
N ARG A 305 9.95 -34.32 -16.09
CA ARG A 305 9.27 -34.50 -17.38
C ARG A 305 7.82 -34.89 -17.32
#